data_AF-A0A936M359-F1
#
_entry.id   AF-A0A936M359-F1
#
_cell.length_a   1.000
_cell.length_b   1.000
_cell.length_c   1.000
_cell.angle_alpha   90.00
_cell.angle_beta   90.00
_cell.angle_gamma   90.00
#
_symmetry.space_group_name_H-M   'P 1'
#
loop_
_entity.id
_entity.type
_entity.pdbx_description
1 polymer ?
#
loop_
_entity_poly.entity_id
_entity_poly.type
_entity_poly.pdbx_seq_one_letter_code
_entity_poly.pdbx_strand_id
1 'polypeptide(L)'
;MIYHVLPGDAQVEEFNKTGLDGKLIVFREALISGPIDAPGLAEFWDERAQFVLAEYGDDVIDYHEKVADEINVLTELTPGSEVNLWFEYELFCSVNMWFCLDLLNGSDVTIFRVAPLNASPDEVWKGFGRHDAADLLKCFESRIEFTVDDIEQGSRLWNAFRHHDHAELRRLADHRSPCFPFLKEVCEAAAVIETRPIEILSELRNEGISTFEAAFPEFQKRAAVYGFGDVQVESMWQRLEL
;
A
#
# COMPACT_ATOMS: atom_id res chain seq x y z
N MET A 1 21.18 -11.35 -3.38
CA MET A 1 21.37 -9.90 -3.08
C MET A 1 20.27 -9.48 -2.10
N ILE A 2 20.42 -8.37 -1.38
CA ILE A 2 19.38 -7.86 -0.46
C ILE A 2 18.70 -6.66 -1.12
N TYR A 3 17.36 -6.64 -1.08
CA TYR A 3 16.52 -5.55 -1.55
C TYR A 3 15.59 -5.10 -0.43
N HIS A 4 15.36 -3.80 -0.31
CA HIS A 4 14.40 -3.19 0.60
C HIS A 4 13.40 -2.39 -0.24
N VAL A 5 12.13 -2.76 -0.16
CA VAL A 5 11.02 -2.07 -0.82
C VAL A 5 10.35 -1.17 0.21
N LEU A 6 10.56 0.14 0.12
CA LEU A 6 9.93 1.14 0.98
C LEU A 6 8.58 1.58 0.41
N PRO A 7 7.61 1.98 1.25
CA PRO A 7 6.25 2.30 0.81
C PRO A 7 6.16 3.70 0.19
N GLY A 8 7.22 4.51 0.28
CA GLY A 8 7.29 5.85 -0.28
C GLY A 8 8.56 6.61 0.15
N ASP A 9 8.73 7.83 -0.35
CA ASP A 9 9.94 8.62 -0.10
C ASP A 9 10.08 9.10 1.36
N ALA A 10 8.96 9.17 2.09
CA ALA A 10 8.94 9.68 3.47
C ALA A 10 9.85 8.89 4.43
N GLN A 11 10.09 7.60 4.16
CA GLN A 11 10.92 6.74 4.99
C GLN A 11 12.39 6.71 4.55
N VAL A 12 12.74 7.24 3.37
CA VAL A 12 14.08 7.07 2.78
C VAL A 12 15.17 7.70 3.64
N GLU A 13 14.94 8.90 4.19
CA GLU A 13 15.95 9.59 5.00
C GLU A 13 16.27 8.81 6.28
N GLU A 14 15.25 8.42 7.05
CA GLU A 14 15.44 7.64 8.27
C GLU A 14 15.95 6.23 7.99
N PHE A 15 15.49 5.59 6.89
CA PHE A 15 16.00 4.29 6.47
C PHE A 15 17.50 4.33 6.19
N ASN A 16 18.00 5.33 5.46
CA ASN A 16 19.43 5.44 5.16
C ASN A 16 20.30 5.61 6.42
N LYS A 17 19.76 6.23 7.48
CA LYS A 17 20.46 6.36 8.77
C LYS A 17 20.63 5.03 9.51
N THR A 18 19.86 3.99 9.16
CA THR A 18 19.98 2.64 9.76
C THR A 18 21.30 1.96 9.41
N GLY A 19 21.88 2.27 8.25
CA GLY A 19 23.07 1.61 7.73
C GLY A 19 22.84 0.14 7.30
N LEU A 20 21.60 -0.27 7.05
CA LEU A 20 21.28 -1.59 6.51
C LEU A 20 21.88 -1.78 5.11
N ASP A 21 22.53 -2.93 4.89
CA ASP A 21 23.06 -3.31 3.59
C ASP A 21 21.92 -3.73 2.64
N GLY A 22 21.97 -3.29 1.40
CA GLY A 22 21.02 -3.71 0.37
C GLY A 22 20.76 -2.64 -0.67
N LYS A 23 19.99 -2.99 -1.70
CA LYS A 23 19.48 -2.04 -2.68
C LYS A 23 18.12 -1.53 -2.23
N LEU A 24 17.91 -0.24 -2.37
CA LEU A 24 16.62 0.39 -2.08
C LEU A 24 15.75 0.41 -3.35
N ILE A 25 14.48 0.10 -3.17
CA ILE A 25 13.40 0.29 -4.15
C ILE A 25 12.33 1.09 -3.41
N VAL A 26 11.94 2.24 -3.93
CA VAL A 26 10.87 3.06 -3.35
C VAL A 26 9.61 2.86 -4.17
N PHE A 27 8.57 2.31 -3.54
CA PHE A 27 7.30 2.02 -4.18
C PHE A 27 6.45 3.31 -4.26
N ARG A 28 6.74 4.17 -5.26
CA ARG A 28 6.03 5.44 -5.48
C ARG A 28 4.70 5.23 -6.21
N GLU A 29 3.82 4.41 -5.64
CA GLU A 29 2.50 4.20 -6.22
C GLU A 29 1.37 4.14 -5.18
N ALA A 30 0.20 4.60 -5.57
CA ALA A 30 -1.07 4.53 -4.89
C ALA A 30 -2.05 3.59 -5.65
N LEU A 31 -1.76 2.29 -5.65
CA LEU A 31 -2.58 1.28 -6.36
C LEU A 31 -3.98 1.08 -5.77
N ILE A 32 -4.27 1.71 -4.63
CA ILE A 32 -5.60 1.78 -4.04
C ILE A 32 -6.62 2.56 -4.91
N SER A 33 -6.15 3.32 -5.91
CA SER A 33 -6.98 4.19 -6.74
C SER A 33 -6.55 4.19 -8.21
N GLY A 34 -7.49 4.45 -9.12
CA GLY A 34 -7.26 4.48 -10.57
C GLY A 34 -7.32 3.10 -11.23
N PRO A 35 -7.10 3.01 -12.56
CA PRO A 35 -7.15 1.75 -13.31
C PRO A 35 -6.00 0.83 -12.91
N ILE A 36 -6.31 -0.45 -12.66
CA ILE A 36 -5.31 -1.45 -12.22
C ILE A 36 -5.59 -2.85 -12.79
N ASP A 37 -6.53 -2.98 -13.73
CA ASP A 37 -7.01 -4.25 -14.28
C ASP A 37 -6.38 -4.64 -15.62
N ALA A 38 -5.46 -3.83 -16.17
CA ALA A 38 -4.71 -4.11 -17.39
C ALA A 38 -3.99 -5.49 -17.41
N PRO A 39 -4.23 -6.36 -18.41
CA PRO A 39 -3.84 -7.76 -18.37
C PRO A 39 -2.33 -8.03 -18.43
N GLY A 40 -1.53 -7.08 -18.91
CA GLY A 40 -0.07 -7.20 -19.03
C GLY A 40 0.65 -6.05 -18.35
N LEU A 41 1.84 -6.32 -17.81
CA LEU A 41 2.59 -5.34 -17.00
C LEU A 41 2.98 -4.07 -17.79
N ALA A 42 3.28 -4.18 -19.08
CA ALA A 42 3.57 -3.02 -19.91
C ALA A 42 2.33 -2.12 -20.11
N GLU A 43 1.20 -2.71 -20.48
CA GLU A 43 -0.08 -1.98 -20.62
C GLU A 43 -0.54 -1.39 -19.29
N PHE A 44 -0.33 -2.12 -18.20
CA PHE A 44 -0.57 -1.64 -16.84
C PHE A 44 0.20 -0.35 -16.56
N TRP A 45 1.52 -0.32 -16.81
CA TRP A 45 2.30 0.89 -16.57
C TRP A 45 1.88 2.06 -17.46
N ASP A 46 1.52 1.80 -18.72
CA ASP A 46 1.02 2.83 -19.64
C ASP A 46 -0.31 3.44 -19.12
N GLU A 47 -1.26 2.62 -18.68
CA GLU A 47 -2.53 3.09 -18.11
C GLU A 47 -2.32 3.86 -16.80
N ARG A 48 -1.44 3.38 -15.93
CA ARG A 48 -1.09 4.08 -14.69
C ARG A 48 -0.45 5.44 -14.98
N ALA A 49 0.47 5.52 -15.93
CA ALA A 49 1.11 6.79 -16.30
C ALA A 49 0.08 7.83 -16.77
N GLN A 50 -0.91 7.42 -17.57
CA GLN A 50 -2.00 8.31 -17.99
C GLN A 50 -2.89 8.75 -16.83
N PHE A 51 -3.22 7.84 -15.92
CA PHE A 51 -4.00 8.16 -14.73
C PHE A 51 -3.29 9.16 -13.81
N VAL A 52 -2.01 8.91 -13.50
CA VAL A 52 -1.23 9.79 -12.62
C VAL A 52 -1.04 11.18 -13.25
N LEU A 53 -0.76 11.26 -14.55
CA LEU A 53 -0.72 12.54 -15.27
C LEU A 53 -2.06 13.28 -15.15
N ALA A 54 -3.19 12.58 -15.30
CA ALA A 54 -4.51 13.20 -15.25
C ALA A 54 -4.93 13.66 -13.85
N GLU A 55 -4.65 12.88 -12.80
CA GLU A 55 -5.10 13.18 -11.44
C GLU A 55 -4.11 14.09 -10.69
N TYR A 56 -2.80 13.93 -10.91
CA TYR A 56 -1.76 14.64 -10.14
C TYR A 56 -0.93 15.64 -10.96
N GLY A 57 -1.01 15.58 -12.29
CA GLY A 57 -0.30 16.51 -13.18
C GLY A 57 1.17 16.17 -13.43
N ASP A 58 1.60 14.94 -13.10
CA ASP A 58 2.97 14.48 -13.28
C ASP A 58 3.27 14.06 -14.73
N ASP A 59 4.52 14.22 -15.16
CA ASP A 59 4.95 13.85 -16.52
C ASP A 59 5.04 12.32 -16.71
N VAL A 60 4.56 11.82 -17.85
CA VAL A 60 4.51 10.38 -18.19
C VAL A 60 5.92 9.76 -18.23
N ILE A 61 6.92 10.47 -18.75
CA ILE A 61 8.29 9.96 -18.81
C ILE A 61 8.85 9.85 -17.39
N ASP A 62 8.64 10.87 -16.58
CA ASP A 62 9.02 10.87 -15.16
C ASP A 62 8.35 9.71 -14.40
N TYR A 63 7.09 9.39 -14.71
CA TYR A 63 6.40 8.24 -14.13
C TYR A 63 7.11 6.92 -14.47
N HIS A 64 7.42 6.67 -15.75
CA HIS A 64 8.09 5.43 -16.14
C HIS A 64 9.46 5.29 -15.47
N GLU A 65 10.28 6.34 -15.51
CA GLU A 65 11.65 6.28 -14.97
C GLU A 65 11.68 6.18 -13.44
N LYS A 66 10.78 6.85 -12.72
CA LYS A 66 10.81 6.95 -11.24
C LYS A 66 9.88 5.98 -10.52
N VAL A 67 8.96 5.33 -11.25
CA VAL A 67 7.95 4.43 -10.68
C VAL A 67 8.03 3.07 -11.34
N ALA A 68 7.69 2.99 -12.63
CA ALA A 68 7.57 1.70 -13.32
C ALA A 68 8.90 0.95 -13.35
N ASP A 69 9.98 1.59 -13.80
CA ASP A 69 11.30 0.98 -13.91
C ASP A 69 11.86 0.56 -12.55
N GLU A 70 11.63 1.37 -11.51
CA GLU A 70 12.08 1.06 -10.15
C GLU A 70 11.36 -0.17 -9.58
N ILE A 71 10.04 -0.28 -9.79
CA ILE A 71 9.27 -1.45 -9.33
C ILE A 71 9.57 -2.68 -10.20
N ASN A 72 9.79 -2.52 -11.50
CA ASN A 72 10.11 -3.62 -12.43
C ASN A 72 11.42 -4.36 -12.08
N VAL A 73 12.30 -3.75 -11.28
CA VAL A 73 13.46 -4.44 -10.68
C VAL A 73 13.05 -5.73 -9.97
N LEU A 74 11.86 -5.79 -9.37
CA LEU A 74 11.33 -6.98 -8.69
C LEU A 74 11.10 -8.17 -9.64
N THR A 75 10.93 -7.93 -10.94
CA THR A 75 10.71 -8.99 -11.94
C THR A 75 12.01 -9.62 -12.43
N GLU A 76 13.16 -8.98 -12.16
CA GLU A 76 14.48 -9.37 -12.66
C GLU A 76 15.45 -9.78 -11.53
N LEU A 77 14.92 -10.11 -10.35
CA LEU A 77 15.75 -10.47 -9.19
C LEU A 77 16.50 -11.78 -9.44
N THR A 78 17.77 -11.80 -9.04
CA THR A 78 18.58 -13.03 -9.11
C THR A 78 18.09 -14.06 -8.10
N PRO A 79 18.03 -15.36 -8.45
CA PRO A 79 17.73 -16.44 -7.51
C PRO A 79 18.59 -16.37 -6.23
N GLY A 80 17.98 -16.71 -5.08
CA GLY A 80 18.58 -16.60 -3.76
C GLY A 80 18.70 -15.16 -3.24
N SER A 81 17.96 -14.20 -3.81
CA SER A 81 17.87 -12.86 -3.23
C SER A 81 16.94 -12.81 -2.03
N GLU A 82 17.19 -11.85 -1.16
CA GLU A 82 16.32 -11.48 -0.04
C GLU A 82 15.58 -10.19 -0.40
N VAL A 83 14.27 -10.17 -0.23
CA VAL A 83 13.41 -9.01 -0.44
C VAL A 83 12.69 -8.66 0.85
N ASN A 84 12.88 -7.44 1.33
CA ASN A 84 12.25 -6.93 2.54
C ASN A 84 11.19 -5.90 2.17
N LEU A 85 9.91 -6.26 2.36
CA LEU A 85 8.76 -5.42 2.04
C LEU A 85 8.35 -4.59 3.27
N TRP A 86 8.59 -3.28 3.24
CA TRP A 86 8.34 -2.35 4.34
C TRP A 86 6.95 -1.71 4.25
N PHE A 87 5.90 -2.51 4.26
CA PHE A 87 4.53 -2.02 4.14
C PHE A 87 3.80 -1.94 5.48
N GLU A 88 2.98 -0.90 5.63
CA GLU A 88 2.16 -0.65 6.81
C GLU A 88 0.90 -1.55 6.81
N TYR A 89 0.03 -1.39 7.80
CA TYR A 89 -1.13 -2.28 7.98
C TYR A 89 -2.37 -1.85 7.23
N GLU A 90 -2.49 -0.57 6.89
CA GLU A 90 -3.68 -0.01 6.25
C GLU A 90 -3.82 -0.50 4.78
N LEU A 91 -4.97 -0.24 4.17
CA LEU A 91 -5.34 -0.78 2.86
C LEU A 91 -4.44 -0.28 1.71
N PHE A 92 -4.03 0.98 1.70
CA PHE A 92 -3.11 1.57 0.71
C PHE A 92 -1.83 0.75 0.63
N CYS A 93 -1.13 0.56 1.75
CA CYS A 93 0.07 -0.26 1.83
C CYS A 93 -0.24 -1.74 1.56
N SER A 94 -1.38 -2.25 2.02
CA SER A 94 -1.75 -3.64 1.79
C SER A 94 -1.91 -3.96 0.30
N VAL A 95 -2.56 -3.09 -0.48
CA VAL A 95 -2.72 -3.27 -1.93
C VAL A 95 -1.37 -3.24 -2.64
N ASN A 96 -0.50 -2.28 -2.29
CA ASN A 96 0.85 -2.20 -2.84
C ASN A 96 1.67 -3.46 -2.52
N MET A 97 1.57 -3.96 -1.28
CA MET A 97 2.22 -5.20 -0.87
C MET A 97 1.68 -6.42 -1.64
N TRP A 98 0.35 -6.51 -1.84
CA TRP A 98 -0.25 -7.60 -2.61
C TRP A 98 0.24 -7.62 -4.05
N PHE A 99 0.40 -6.44 -4.67
CA PHE A 99 1.00 -6.32 -6.00
C PHE A 99 2.46 -6.81 -6.02
N CYS A 100 3.29 -6.42 -5.04
CA CYS A 100 4.66 -6.94 -4.93
C CYS A 100 4.69 -8.47 -4.77
N LEU A 101 3.79 -9.04 -3.95
CA LEU A 101 3.68 -10.49 -3.78
C LEU A 101 3.23 -11.20 -5.06
N ASP A 102 2.36 -10.56 -5.86
CA ASP A 102 1.95 -11.06 -7.18
C ASP A 102 3.13 -11.12 -8.16
N LEU A 103 3.92 -10.04 -8.26
CA LEU A 103 5.11 -9.99 -9.12
C LEU A 103 6.18 -11.02 -8.72
N LEU A 104 6.32 -11.26 -7.42
CA LEU A 104 7.33 -12.18 -6.87
C LEU A 104 6.83 -13.63 -6.76
N ASN A 105 5.56 -13.89 -7.07
CA ASN A 105 4.98 -15.23 -6.96
C ASN A 105 5.69 -16.22 -7.91
N GLY A 106 6.15 -17.34 -7.36
CA GLY A 106 6.90 -18.36 -8.11
C GLY A 106 8.37 -18.01 -8.38
N SER A 107 8.88 -16.89 -7.88
CA SER A 107 10.31 -16.56 -7.93
C SER A 107 11.12 -17.34 -6.88
N ASP A 108 12.42 -17.53 -7.13
CA ASP A 108 13.34 -18.20 -6.20
C ASP A 108 14.02 -17.18 -5.27
N VAL A 109 13.23 -16.38 -4.56
CA VAL A 109 13.71 -15.36 -3.61
C VAL A 109 13.05 -15.58 -2.24
N THR A 110 13.72 -15.15 -1.18
CA THR A 110 13.16 -15.14 0.18
C THR A 110 12.54 -13.77 0.44
N ILE A 111 11.27 -13.74 0.83
CA ILE A 111 10.51 -12.49 1.03
C ILE A 111 10.18 -12.33 2.51
N PHE A 112 10.46 -11.16 3.06
CA PHE A 112 10.15 -10.81 4.44
C PHE A 112 9.18 -9.64 4.50
N ARG A 113 8.22 -9.73 5.42
CA ARG A 113 7.41 -8.60 5.87
C ARG A 113 8.18 -7.83 6.91
N VAL A 114 8.37 -6.53 6.69
CA VAL A 114 8.80 -5.57 7.70
C VAL A 114 7.65 -4.61 7.95
N ALA A 115 7.14 -4.56 9.17
CA ALA A 115 5.98 -3.74 9.52
C ALA A 115 6.23 -2.91 10.77
N PRO A 116 5.49 -1.80 10.98
CA PRO A 116 5.59 -1.02 12.20
C PRO A 116 5.32 -1.87 13.44
N LEU A 117 6.04 -1.60 14.53
CA LEU A 117 5.85 -2.30 15.80
C LEU A 117 4.68 -1.72 16.64
N ASN A 118 3.89 -0.80 16.07
CA ASN A 118 2.75 -0.19 16.74
C ASN A 118 1.69 -1.25 17.06
N ALA A 119 1.46 -1.50 18.35
CA ALA A 119 0.58 -2.58 18.81
C ALA A 119 -0.76 -2.11 19.42
N SER A 120 -0.94 -0.80 19.65
CA SER A 120 -2.19 -0.32 20.21
C SER A 120 -3.27 -0.18 19.10
N PRO A 121 -4.54 -0.52 19.38
CA PRO A 121 -5.62 -0.37 18.40
C PRO A 121 -5.77 1.07 17.84
N ASP A 122 -5.36 2.07 18.61
CA ASP A 122 -5.44 3.49 18.21
C ASP A 122 -4.21 3.96 17.40
N GLU A 123 -3.17 3.12 17.26
CA GLU A 123 -1.91 3.46 16.60
C GLU A 123 -1.52 2.51 15.47
N VAL A 124 -2.19 1.37 15.34
CA VAL A 124 -1.91 0.38 14.30
C VAL A 124 -1.91 1.00 12.90
N TRP A 125 -2.82 1.94 12.62
CA TRP A 125 -2.93 2.61 11.32
C TRP A 125 -1.99 3.81 11.13
N LYS A 126 -1.15 4.16 12.11
CA LYS A 126 -0.25 5.33 12.03
C LYS A 126 1.08 5.05 11.33
N GLY A 127 1.35 3.79 11.01
CA GLY A 127 2.47 3.47 10.15
C GLY A 127 3.86 3.76 10.74
N PHE A 128 4.79 4.04 9.82
CA PHE A 128 6.18 4.40 10.11
C PHE A 128 6.38 5.88 10.43
N GLY A 129 5.37 6.74 10.31
CA GLY A 129 5.55 8.22 10.31
C GLY A 129 6.20 8.84 11.56
N ARG A 130 6.39 8.08 12.64
CA ARG A 130 7.10 8.51 13.87
C ARG A 130 8.36 7.69 14.18
N HIS A 131 8.71 6.73 13.33
CA HIS A 131 9.86 5.85 13.55
C HIS A 131 11.14 6.57 13.15
N ASP A 132 12.10 6.60 14.07
CA ASP A 132 13.47 6.96 13.74
C ASP A 132 14.26 5.74 13.24
N ALA A 133 15.51 5.95 12.83
CA ALA A 133 16.40 4.86 12.41
C ALA A 133 16.51 3.71 13.42
N ALA A 134 16.49 3.98 14.73
CA ALA A 134 16.58 2.93 15.74
C ALA A 134 15.30 2.11 15.81
N ASP A 135 14.14 2.73 15.62
CA ASP A 135 12.86 2.04 15.53
C ASP A 135 12.74 1.22 14.23
N LEU A 136 13.22 1.72 13.10
CA LEU A 136 13.28 0.97 11.84
C LEU A 136 14.17 -0.28 11.95
N LEU A 137 15.31 -0.19 12.65
CA LEU A 137 16.16 -1.36 12.93
C LEU A 137 15.42 -2.43 13.74
N LYS A 138 14.65 -2.04 14.77
CA LYS A 138 13.83 -2.99 15.54
C LYS A 138 12.75 -3.64 14.65
N CYS A 139 12.14 -2.88 13.74
CA CYS A 139 11.17 -3.42 12.78
C CYS A 139 11.84 -4.48 11.90
N PHE A 140 13.04 -4.19 11.37
CA PHE A 140 13.81 -5.12 10.53
C PHE A 140 14.25 -6.39 11.27
N GLU A 141 14.67 -6.26 12.53
CA GLU A 141 15.01 -7.40 13.40
C GLU A 141 13.79 -8.28 13.70
N SER A 142 12.60 -7.69 13.71
CA SER A 142 11.33 -8.37 13.99
C SER A 142 10.61 -8.86 12.72
N ARG A 143 11.26 -8.77 11.55
CA ARG A 143 10.65 -9.15 10.27
C ARG A 143 10.25 -10.61 10.24
N ILE A 144 9.21 -10.90 9.45
CA ILE A 144 8.61 -12.23 9.36
C ILE A 144 8.74 -12.73 7.92
N GLU A 145 9.25 -13.93 7.72
CA GLU A 145 9.32 -14.55 6.40
C GLU A 145 7.91 -14.89 5.91
N PHE A 146 7.59 -14.50 4.67
CA PHE A 146 6.38 -14.95 4.00
C PHE A 146 6.53 -16.42 3.63
N THR A 147 5.54 -17.24 4.00
CA THR A 147 5.47 -18.62 3.50
C THR A 147 5.00 -18.66 2.04
N VAL A 148 5.16 -19.80 1.37
CA VAL A 148 4.62 -20.01 0.01
C VAL A 148 3.11 -19.74 -0.02
N ASP A 149 2.37 -20.22 0.98
CA ASP A 149 0.92 -19.99 1.10
C ASP A 149 0.60 -18.49 1.27
N ASP A 150 1.44 -17.74 1.98
CA ASP A 150 1.25 -16.30 2.15
C ASP A 150 1.48 -15.52 0.84
N ILE A 151 2.46 -15.93 0.05
CA ILE A 151 2.77 -15.32 -1.25
C ILE A 151 1.63 -15.59 -2.23
N GLU A 152 1.15 -16.84 -2.31
CA GLU A 152 -0.03 -17.20 -3.11
C GLU A 152 -1.27 -16.42 -2.65
N GLN A 153 -1.47 -16.30 -1.34
CA GLN A 153 -2.55 -15.52 -0.76
C GLN A 153 -2.47 -14.03 -1.18
N GLY A 154 -1.28 -13.42 -1.13
CA GLY A 154 -1.04 -12.05 -1.61
C GLY A 154 -1.39 -11.86 -3.08
N SER A 155 -0.94 -12.76 -3.95
CA SER A 155 -1.27 -12.76 -5.38
C SER A 155 -2.79 -12.87 -5.62
N ARG A 156 -3.48 -13.72 -4.87
CA ARG A 156 -4.94 -13.86 -4.96
C ARG A 156 -5.68 -12.61 -4.47
N LEU A 157 -5.20 -11.98 -3.39
CA LEU A 157 -5.77 -10.73 -2.88
C LEU A 157 -5.62 -9.61 -3.90
N TRP A 158 -4.44 -9.47 -4.52
CA TRP A 158 -4.22 -8.53 -5.61
C TRP A 158 -5.21 -8.77 -6.77
N ASN A 159 -5.31 -10.01 -7.23
CA ASN A 159 -6.21 -10.37 -8.33
C ASN A 159 -7.69 -10.12 -8.00
N ALA A 160 -8.12 -10.38 -6.77
CA ALA A 160 -9.49 -10.07 -6.34
C ALA A 160 -9.73 -8.55 -6.26
N PHE A 161 -8.76 -7.80 -5.73
CA PHE A 161 -8.85 -6.35 -5.61
C PHE A 161 -8.95 -5.65 -6.97
N ARG A 162 -8.03 -5.95 -7.89
CA ARG A 162 -7.99 -5.31 -9.23
C ARG A 162 -9.20 -5.60 -10.10
N HIS A 163 -9.93 -6.69 -9.86
CA HIS A 163 -11.15 -7.03 -10.60
C HIS A 163 -12.43 -6.69 -9.82
N HIS A 164 -12.33 -5.96 -8.71
CA HIS A 164 -13.46 -5.61 -7.84
C HIS A 164 -14.26 -6.84 -7.36
N ASP A 165 -13.60 -8.00 -7.17
CA ASP A 165 -14.24 -9.22 -6.66
C ASP A 165 -14.37 -9.17 -5.13
N HIS A 166 -15.38 -8.43 -4.68
CA HIS A 166 -15.67 -8.25 -3.25
C HIS A 166 -16.07 -9.54 -2.53
N ALA A 167 -16.55 -10.56 -3.26
CA ALA A 167 -16.90 -11.85 -2.66
C ALA A 167 -15.63 -12.64 -2.37
N GLU A 168 -14.70 -12.66 -3.31
CA GLU A 168 -13.41 -13.33 -3.15
C GLU A 168 -12.55 -12.63 -2.09
N LEU A 169 -12.48 -11.30 -2.05
CA LEU A 169 -11.79 -10.57 -0.98
C LEU A 169 -12.27 -11.00 0.42
N ARG A 170 -13.60 -11.10 0.61
CA ARG A 170 -14.17 -11.54 1.89
C ARG A 170 -13.86 -13.01 2.20
N ARG A 171 -13.76 -13.87 1.19
CA ARG A 171 -13.40 -15.27 1.37
C ARG A 171 -11.91 -15.44 1.71
N LEU A 172 -11.06 -14.63 1.09
CA LEU A 172 -9.62 -14.58 1.29
C LEU A 172 -9.23 -13.99 2.67
N ALA A 173 -10.08 -13.13 3.24
CA ALA A 173 -9.91 -12.52 4.55
C ALA A 173 -9.76 -13.52 5.73
N ASP A 174 -10.18 -14.77 5.55
CA ASP A 174 -10.09 -15.82 6.57
C ASP A 174 -8.72 -16.47 6.69
N HIS A 175 -7.77 -16.13 5.80
CA HIS A 175 -6.37 -16.56 5.95
C HIS A 175 -5.79 -16.09 7.29
N ARG A 176 -5.00 -16.94 7.93
CA ARG A 176 -4.38 -16.65 9.23
C ARG A 176 -2.88 -16.81 9.11
N SER A 177 -2.19 -15.67 9.18
CA SER A 177 -0.75 -15.60 9.11
C SER A 177 -0.23 -14.41 9.90
N PRO A 178 0.92 -14.54 10.59
CA PRO A 178 1.59 -13.38 11.20
C PRO A 178 1.96 -12.31 10.17
N CYS A 179 2.10 -12.69 8.90
CA CYS A 179 2.34 -11.75 7.80
C CYS A 179 1.07 -11.01 7.37
N PHE A 180 -0.10 -11.28 7.91
CA PHE A 180 -1.36 -10.59 7.60
C PHE A 180 -2.25 -10.40 8.85
N PRO A 181 -1.80 -9.67 9.88
CA PRO A 181 -2.49 -9.63 11.17
C PRO A 181 -3.86 -8.93 11.15
N PHE A 182 -4.07 -7.99 10.21
CA PHE A 182 -5.31 -7.21 10.06
C PHE A 182 -5.99 -7.47 8.71
N LEU A 183 -5.81 -8.68 8.16
CA LEU A 183 -6.29 -9.00 6.80
C LEU A 183 -7.79 -8.80 6.66
N LYS A 184 -8.54 -9.14 7.70
CA LYS A 184 -10.00 -9.07 7.68
C LYS A 184 -10.47 -7.63 7.57
N GLU A 185 -9.91 -6.75 8.36
CA GLU A 185 -10.20 -5.32 8.39
C GLU A 185 -9.91 -4.66 7.03
N VAL A 186 -8.74 -4.94 6.45
CA VAL A 186 -8.39 -4.36 5.13
C VAL A 186 -9.21 -4.96 4.00
N CYS A 187 -9.55 -6.24 4.02
CA CYS A 187 -10.43 -6.84 3.01
C CYS A 187 -11.87 -6.31 3.11
N GLU A 188 -12.37 -6.09 4.34
CA GLU A 188 -13.67 -5.45 4.55
C GLU A 188 -13.67 -4.00 4.04
N ALA A 189 -12.62 -3.23 4.33
CA ALA A 189 -12.44 -1.88 3.80
C ALA A 189 -12.38 -1.87 2.26
N ALA A 190 -11.58 -2.76 1.67
CA ALA A 190 -11.46 -2.92 0.21
C ALA A 190 -12.80 -3.24 -0.46
N ALA A 191 -13.63 -4.09 0.17
CA ALA A 191 -14.91 -4.50 -0.38
C ALA A 191 -15.97 -3.37 -0.41
N VAL A 192 -15.73 -2.23 0.23
CA VAL A 192 -16.63 -1.06 0.25
C VAL A 192 -15.89 0.25 -0.06
N ILE A 193 -14.71 0.17 -0.65
CA ILE A 193 -13.81 1.32 -0.86
C ILE A 193 -14.43 2.42 -1.74
N GLU A 194 -15.30 2.06 -2.67
CA GLU A 194 -15.92 3.02 -3.60
C GLU A 194 -17.04 3.85 -2.94
N THR A 195 -17.60 3.39 -1.82
CA THR A 195 -18.79 3.98 -1.20
C THR A 195 -18.51 4.53 0.18
N ARG A 196 -17.89 3.73 1.06
CA ARG A 196 -17.77 4.05 2.48
C ARG A 196 -16.96 5.32 2.77
N PRO A 197 -15.82 5.60 2.10
CA PRO A 197 -15.10 6.87 2.29
C PRO A 197 -15.99 8.10 1.97
N ILE A 198 -16.77 8.03 0.90
CA ILE A 198 -17.68 9.11 0.47
C ILE A 198 -18.84 9.28 1.46
N GLU A 199 -19.39 8.19 1.97
CA GLU A 199 -20.40 8.21 3.04
C GLU A 199 -19.88 8.88 4.30
N ILE A 200 -18.66 8.54 4.74
CA ILE A 200 -18.03 9.17 5.92
C ILE A 200 -17.90 10.68 5.73
N LEU A 201 -17.42 11.14 4.57
CA LEU A 201 -17.31 12.57 4.29
C LEU A 201 -18.70 13.26 4.26
N SER A 202 -19.72 12.58 3.76
CA SER A 202 -21.11 13.07 3.77
C SER A 202 -21.69 13.16 5.19
N GLU A 203 -21.38 12.18 6.05
CA GLU A 203 -21.73 12.20 7.48
C GLU A 203 -21.11 13.42 8.18
N LEU A 204 -19.81 13.70 7.95
CA LEU A 204 -19.13 14.86 8.53
C LEU A 204 -19.80 16.18 8.13
N ARG A 205 -20.25 16.32 6.87
CA ARG A 205 -21.03 17.49 6.43
C ARG A 205 -22.35 17.62 7.17
N ASN A 206 -23.08 16.52 7.34
CA ASN A 206 -24.34 16.50 8.07
C ASN A 206 -24.16 16.85 9.56
N GLU A 207 -22.98 16.60 10.12
CA GLU A 207 -22.59 17.01 11.48
C GLU A 207 -22.15 18.49 11.57
N GLY A 208 -22.14 19.22 10.46
CA GLY A 208 -21.84 20.65 10.39
C GLY A 208 -20.38 20.99 10.09
N ILE A 209 -19.56 20.02 9.71
CA ILE A 209 -18.18 20.27 9.25
C ILE A 209 -18.25 20.76 7.80
N SER A 210 -17.76 21.98 7.55
CA SER A 210 -17.93 22.66 6.25
C SER A 210 -16.63 22.94 5.51
N THR A 211 -15.47 22.65 6.08
CA THR A 211 -14.16 22.87 5.43
C THR A 211 -13.34 21.60 5.44
N PHE A 212 -12.46 21.47 4.45
CA PHE A 212 -11.59 20.30 4.32
C PHE A 212 -10.62 20.18 5.51
N GLU A 213 -10.07 21.31 5.99
CA GLU A 213 -9.12 21.32 7.11
C GLU A 213 -9.74 20.79 8.40
N ALA A 214 -11.05 20.99 8.59
CA ALA A 214 -11.80 20.43 9.71
C ALA A 214 -12.24 18.98 9.45
N ALA A 215 -12.53 18.62 8.19
CA ALA A 215 -12.99 17.29 7.81
C ALA A 215 -11.87 16.24 7.84
N PHE A 216 -10.68 16.56 7.33
CA PHE A 216 -9.61 15.59 7.15
C PHE A 216 -9.18 14.89 8.46
N PRO A 217 -8.95 15.59 9.59
CA PRO A 217 -8.62 14.92 10.85
C PRO A 217 -9.73 14.00 11.37
N GLU A 218 -11.00 14.36 11.17
CA GLU A 218 -12.14 13.53 11.58
C GLU A 218 -12.34 12.34 10.64
N PHE A 219 -12.09 12.52 9.35
CA PHE A 219 -12.04 11.43 8.38
C PHE A 219 -10.97 10.42 8.77
N GLN A 220 -9.74 10.86 9.04
CA GLN A 220 -8.65 10.00 9.48
C GLN A 220 -9.01 9.16 10.71
N LYS A 221 -9.75 9.72 11.68
CA LYS A 221 -10.21 8.95 12.85
C LYS A 221 -11.20 7.84 12.50
N ARG A 222 -12.09 8.08 11.52
CA ARG A 222 -13.17 7.14 11.14
C ARG A 222 -12.75 6.15 10.05
N ALA A 223 -11.75 6.51 9.26
CA ALA A 223 -11.36 5.84 8.02
C ALA A 223 -9.86 5.47 8.00
N ALA A 224 -9.20 5.41 9.17
CA ALA A 224 -7.76 5.12 9.26
C ALA A 224 -7.33 3.83 8.52
N VAL A 225 -8.21 2.82 8.49
CA VAL A 225 -7.97 1.54 7.80
C VAL A 225 -7.70 1.70 6.29
N TYR A 226 -8.16 2.79 5.66
CA TYR A 226 -7.94 3.01 4.23
C TYR A 226 -6.57 3.61 3.91
N GLY A 227 -5.96 4.33 4.85
CA GLY A 227 -4.70 5.05 4.65
C GLY A 227 -4.70 6.13 3.58
N PHE A 228 -5.85 6.71 3.23
CA PHE A 228 -5.90 7.81 2.27
C PHE A 228 -5.15 9.05 2.78
N GLY A 229 -4.36 9.65 1.90
CA GLY A 229 -3.70 10.94 2.11
C GLY A 229 -4.66 12.13 1.93
N ASP A 230 -4.18 13.32 2.25
CA ASP A 230 -4.92 14.57 2.13
C ASP A 230 -5.41 14.84 0.70
N VAL A 231 -4.55 14.69 -0.31
CA VAL A 231 -4.90 14.92 -1.73
C VAL A 231 -6.08 14.03 -2.17
N GLN A 232 -6.07 12.75 -1.79
CA GLN A 232 -7.13 11.81 -2.15
C GLN A 232 -8.46 12.17 -1.46
N VAL A 233 -8.40 12.49 -0.16
CA VAL A 233 -9.59 12.88 0.60
C VAL A 233 -10.12 14.24 0.14
N GLU A 234 -9.25 15.18 -0.24
CA GLU A 234 -9.62 16.49 -0.77
C GLU A 234 -10.36 16.35 -2.10
N SER A 235 -9.84 15.53 -3.02
CA SER A 235 -10.51 15.21 -4.29
C SER A 235 -11.91 14.64 -4.07
N MET A 236 -12.06 13.70 -3.11
CA MET A 236 -13.37 13.16 -2.73
C MET A 236 -14.29 14.24 -2.11
N TRP A 237 -13.74 15.08 -1.24
CA TRP A 237 -14.48 16.15 -0.56
C TRP A 237 -15.04 17.18 -1.54
N GLN A 238 -14.24 17.61 -2.53
CA GLN A 238 -14.65 18.56 -3.55
C GLN A 238 -15.75 17.98 -4.46
N ARG A 239 -15.70 16.68 -4.77
CA ARG A 239 -16.74 16.00 -5.57
C ARG A 239 -18.10 15.94 -4.87
N LEU A 240 -18.16 16.08 -3.53
CA LEU A 240 -19.42 16.21 -2.78
C LEU A 240 -20.08 17.60 -2.92
N GLU A 241 -19.40 18.58 -3.51
CA GLU A 241 -19.93 19.94 -3.73
C GLU A 241 -20.69 20.09 -5.06
N LEU A 242 -20.58 19.10 -5.93
CA LEU A 242 -21.24 19.03 -7.23
C LEU A 242 -22.55 18.23 -7.15
#